data_AF-A0A2T4U1J7-F1
#
_entry.id   AF-A0A2T4U1J7-F1
#
_cell.length_a   1.000
_cell.length_b   1.000
_cell.length_c   1.000
_cell.angle_alpha   90.00
_cell.angle_beta   90.00
_cell.angle_gamma   90.00
#
_symmetry.space_group_name_H-M   'P 1'
#
loop_
_entity.id
_entity.type
_entity.pdbx_description
1 polymer ?
#
loop_
_entity_poly.entity_id
_entity_poly.type
_entity_poly.pdbx_seq_one_letter_code
_entity_poly.pdbx_strand_id
1 'polypeptide(L)'
;MDDQYVTLAPSPLILLPVYTGITSLDEAVRDPRGTRLLWLELLVNDGLDLRPWWERPEVREAYQKACRWYTTYRSVLEAVLPRPPLPPDPGPVDPREYRLFAEAIRFVCAHD
;
A
#
# COMPACT_ATOMS: atom_id res chain seq x y z
N MET A 1 19.82 15.63 -27.00
CA MET A 1 19.71 15.33 -25.57
C MET A 1 18.60 14.32 -25.48
N ASP A 2 18.97 13.04 -25.45
CA ASP A 2 18.05 11.92 -25.36
C ASP A 2 17.50 11.84 -23.94
N ASP A 3 16.25 12.27 -23.75
CA ASP A 3 15.48 11.95 -22.56
C ASP A 3 15.20 10.44 -22.57
N GLN A 4 16.10 9.68 -21.94
CA GLN A 4 15.83 8.29 -21.59
C GLN A 4 14.74 8.29 -20.51
N TYR A 5 13.49 8.17 -20.95
CA TYR A 5 12.40 7.74 -20.10
C TYR A 5 12.76 6.35 -19.56
N VAL A 6 13.36 6.30 -18.37
CA VAL A 6 13.44 5.07 -17.59
C VAL A 6 11.99 4.66 -17.33
N THR A 7 11.50 3.73 -18.15
CA THR A 7 10.24 3.06 -17.89
C THR A 7 10.52 2.16 -16.71
N LEU A 8 10.38 2.71 -15.50
CA LEU A 8 10.40 1.91 -14.28
C LEU A 8 9.27 0.90 -14.47
N ALA A 9 9.64 -0.38 -14.57
CA ALA A 9 8.64 -1.44 -14.54
C ALA A 9 7.80 -1.24 -13.28
N PRO A 10 6.47 -1.39 -13.35
CA PRO A 10 5.63 -1.24 -12.17
C PRO A 10 6.13 -2.19 -11.09
N SER A 11 6.34 -1.68 -9.87
CA SER A 11 6.76 -2.52 -8.76
C SER A 11 5.77 -3.67 -8.57
N PRO A 12 6.26 -4.91 -8.38
CA PRO A 12 5.37 -6.04 -8.13
C PRO A 12 4.58 -5.80 -6.85
N LEU A 13 3.37 -6.37 -6.78
CA LEU A 13 2.58 -6.36 -5.55
C LEU A 13 3.23 -7.28 -4.51
N ILE A 14 3.15 -6.88 -3.23
CA ILE A 14 3.78 -7.57 -2.10
C ILE A 14 2.73 -8.39 -1.33
N LEU A 15 1.61 -7.78 -0.95
CA LEU A 15 0.62 -8.38 -0.06
C LEU A 15 -0.59 -8.94 -0.80
N LEU A 16 -1.12 -8.22 -1.78
CA LEU A 16 -2.32 -8.65 -2.50
C LEU A 16 -2.21 -10.05 -3.12
N PRO A 17 -1.09 -10.47 -3.74
CA PRO A 17 -0.95 -11.82 -4.27
C PRO A 17 -1.06 -12.89 -3.17
N VAL A 18 -0.50 -12.61 -1.99
CA VAL A 18 -0.46 -13.55 -0.85
C VAL A 18 -1.84 -13.72 -0.23
N TYR A 19 -2.57 -12.63 -0.04
CA TYR A 19 -3.86 -12.65 0.65
C TYR A 19 -5.05 -12.98 -0.26
N THR A 20 -4.92 -12.75 -1.56
CA THR A 20 -6.06 -12.83 -2.50
C THR A 20 -5.76 -13.53 -3.82
N GLY A 21 -4.49 -13.78 -4.15
CA GLY A 21 -4.08 -14.26 -5.48
C GLY A 21 -4.07 -13.18 -6.57
N ILE A 22 -4.42 -11.94 -6.24
CA ILE A 22 -4.46 -10.81 -7.18
C ILE A 22 -3.04 -10.34 -7.50
N THR A 23 -2.73 -10.21 -8.80
CA THR A 23 -1.35 -9.92 -9.26
C THR A 23 -1.19 -8.53 -9.86
N SER A 24 -2.28 -7.77 -10.01
CA SER A 24 -2.25 -6.40 -10.54
C SER A 24 -3.20 -5.45 -9.81
N LEU A 25 -2.87 -4.15 -9.82
CA LEU A 25 -3.78 -3.11 -9.30
C LEU A 25 -5.11 -3.09 -10.04
N ASP A 26 -5.10 -3.39 -11.34
CA ASP A 26 -6.29 -3.42 -12.18
C ASP A 26 -7.28 -4.53 -11.76
N GLU A 27 -6.77 -5.69 -11.37
CA GLU A 27 -7.55 -6.74 -10.72
C GLU A 27 -8.02 -6.31 -9.32
N ALA A 28 -7.12 -5.71 -8.52
CA ALA A 28 -7.41 -5.30 -7.15
C ALA A 28 -8.59 -4.34 -7.05
N VAL A 29 -8.68 -3.36 -7.95
CA VAL A 29 -9.77 -2.37 -7.97
C VAL A 29 -11.10 -2.91 -8.52
N ARG A 30 -11.12 -4.11 -9.10
CA ARG A 30 -12.35 -4.78 -9.56
C ARG A 30 -12.84 -5.85 -8.60
N ASP A 31 -11.98 -6.31 -7.70
CA ASP A 31 -12.31 -7.33 -6.70
C ASP A 31 -12.61 -6.70 -5.32
N PRO A 32 -13.74 -7.02 -4.68
CA PRO A 32 -14.07 -6.48 -3.36
C PRO A 32 -13.03 -6.79 -2.26
N ARG A 33 -12.36 -7.95 -2.31
CA ARG A 33 -11.29 -8.31 -1.38
C ARG A 33 -10.01 -7.55 -1.71
N GLY A 34 -9.70 -7.42 -3.01
CA GLY A 34 -8.58 -6.60 -3.49
C GLY A 34 -8.66 -5.16 -2.99
N THR A 35 -9.78 -4.49 -3.25
CA THR A 35 -10.05 -3.12 -2.77
C THR A 35 -9.93 -3.00 -1.24
N ARG A 36 -10.45 -3.98 -0.49
CA ARG A 36 -10.40 -3.96 0.98
C ARG A 36 -8.99 -4.04 1.55
N LEU A 37 -8.07 -4.70 0.85
CA LEU A 37 -6.69 -4.88 1.28
C LEU A 37 -5.70 -3.93 0.61
N LEU A 38 -6.14 -3.17 -0.41
CA LEU A 38 -5.30 -2.25 -1.16
C LEU A 38 -4.52 -1.27 -0.27
N TRP A 39 -5.13 -0.78 0.82
CA TRP A 39 -4.45 0.15 1.72
C TRP A 39 -3.20 -0.45 2.39
N LEU A 40 -3.14 -1.77 2.62
CA LEU A 40 -1.95 -2.43 3.16
C LEU A 40 -0.85 -2.47 2.10
N GLU A 41 -1.22 -2.78 0.87
CA GLU A 41 -0.30 -2.78 -0.27
C GLU A 41 0.34 -1.39 -0.41
N LEU A 42 -0.45 -0.32 -0.41
CA LEU A 42 0.05 1.06 -0.47
C LEU A 42 0.89 1.48 0.75
N LEU A 43 0.66 0.84 1.90
CA LEU A 43 1.39 1.11 3.13
C LEU A 43 2.80 0.51 3.12
N VAL A 44 2.99 -0.62 2.44
CA VAL A 44 4.28 -1.32 2.41
C VAL A 44 5.04 -1.18 1.10
N ASN A 45 4.35 -0.82 0.02
CA ASN A 45 4.91 -0.71 -1.33
C ASN A 45 4.94 0.74 -1.80
N ASP A 46 6.13 1.33 -1.89
CA ASP A 46 6.34 2.72 -2.30
C ASP A 46 6.53 2.90 -3.82
N GLY A 47 6.70 1.81 -4.57
CA GLY A 47 6.95 1.84 -6.02
C GLY A 47 5.69 1.72 -6.90
N LEU A 48 4.50 1.78 -6.32
CA LEU A 48 3.25 1.66 -7.07
C LEU A 48 2.87 2.97 -7.77
N ASP A 49 2.70 2.88 -9.10
CA ASP A 49 2.12 3.97 -9.88
C ASP A 49 0.60 3.97 -9.78
N LEU A 50 0.04 4.88 -8.98
CA LEU A 50 -1.41 5.00 -8.80
C LEU A 50 -2.08 5.92 -9.82
N ARG A 51 -1.32 6.62 -10.69
CA ARG A 51 -1.86 7.60 -11.64
C ARG A 51 -3.00 7.03 -12.50
N PRO A 52 -2.93 5.80 -13.03
CA PRO A 52 -4.01 5.27 -13.88
C PRO A 52 -5.34 5.03 -13.15
N TRP A 53 -5.31 4.88 -11.83
CA TRP A 53 -6.49 4.56 -11.03
C TRP A 53 -6.87 5.66 -10.03
N TRP A 54 -6.22 6.82 -10.07
CA TRP A 54 -6.44 7.90 -9.12
C TRP A 54 -7.86 8.47 -9.13
N GLU A 55 -8.54 8.41 -10.28
CA GLU A 55 -9.94 8.82 -10.42
C GLU A 55 -10.91 7.88 -9.70
N ARG A 56 -10.47 6.68 -9.31
CA ARG A 56 -11.29 5.73 -8.56
C ARG A 56 -11.36 6.09 -7.08
N PRO A 57 -12.56 6.25 -6.50
CA PRO A 57 -12.70 6.58 -5.07
C PRO A 57 -12.06 5.53 -4.16
N GLU A 58 -12.15 4.25 -4.52
CA GLU A 58 -11.59 3.14 -3.76
C GLU A 58 -10.07 3.25 -3.57
N VAL A 59 -9.37 3.74 -4.60
CA VAL A 59 -7.92 3.93 -4.57
C VAL A 59 -7.55 5.12 -3.69
N ARG A 60 -8.29 6.22 -3.79
CA ARG A 60 -8.06 7.40 -2.93
C ARG A 60 -8.35 7.11 -1.47
N GLU A 61 -9.41 6.36 -1.19
CA GLU A 61 -9.76 5.92 0.16
C GLU A 61 -8.69 4.97 0.73
N ALA A 62 -8.23 4.01 -0.07
CA ALA A 62 -7.13 3.13 0.32
C ALA A 62 -5.84 3.90 0.59
N TYR A 63 -5.49 4.86 -0.26
CA TYR A 63 -4.31 5.71 -0.08
C TYR A 63 -4.40 6.56 1.18
N GLN A 64 -5.54 7.23 1.39
CA GLN A 64 -5.76 8.03 2.59
C GLN A 64 -5.66 7.18 3.85
N LYS A 65 -6.24 5.97 3.82
CA LYS A 65 -6.15 5.03 4.92
C LYS A 65 -4.70 4.61 5.18
N ALA A 66 -3.92 4.31 4.15
CA ALA A 66 -2.49 4.03 4.29
C ALA A 66 -1.75 5.21 4.96
N CYS A 67 -2.03 6.46 4.57
CA CYS A 67 -1.46 7.66 5.20
C CYS A 67 -1.80 7.77 6.70
N ARG A 68 -3.03 7.45 7.10
CA ARG A 68 -3.46 7.46 8.52
C ARG A 68 -2.76 6.39 9.35
N TRP A 69 -2.71 5.17 8.82
CA TRP A 69 -1.97 4.07 9.46
C TRP A 69 -0.48 4.39 9.56
N TYR A 70 0.11 4.96 8.50
CA TYR A 70 1.50 5.43 8.52
C TYR A 70 1.73 6.49 9.59
N THR A 71 0.86 7.50 9.66
CA THR A 71 1.00 8.59 10.64
C THR A 71 0.87 8.07 12.07
N THR A 72 -0.07 7.16 12.31
CA THR A 72 -0.33 6.57 13.63
C THR A 72 0.82 5.70 14.12
N TYR A 73 1.42 4.90 13.22
CA TYR A 73 2.47 3.92 13.54
C TYR A 73 3.84 4.30 12.96
N ARG A 74 4.08 5.60 12.75
CA ARG A 74 5.24 6.12 12.01
C ARG A 74 6.56 5.54 12.51
N SER A 75 6.83 5.63 13.81
CA SER A 75 8.09 5.16 14.38
C SER A 75 8.32 3.65 14.21
N VAL A 76 7.25 2.85 14.18
CA VAL A 76 7.36 1.41 13.91
C VAL A 76 7.66 1.18 12.43
N LEU A 77 6.92 1.84 11.55
CA LEU A 77 7.04 1.65 10.11
C LEU A 77 8.39 2.16 9.58
N GLU A 78 8.89 3.30 10.07
CA GLU A 78 10.21 3.82 9.73
C GLU A 78 11.36 2.93 10.23
N ALA A 79 11.13 2.18 11.31
CA ALA A 79 12.12 1.25 11.84
C ALA A 79 12.18 -0.08 11.08
N VAL A 80 11.10 -0.47 10.37
CA VAL A 80 10.98 -1.82 9.77
C VAL A 80 10.76 -1.83 8.26
N LEU A 81 10.38 -0.70 7.65
CA LEU A 81 10.16 -0.59 6.21
C LEU A 81 11.13 0.44 5.62
N PRO A 82 11.97 0.06 4.64
CA PRO A 82 12.89 0.98 3.98
C PRO A 82 12.17 1.82 2.90
N ARG A 83 11.13 2.57 3.29
CA ARG A 83 10.33 3.41 2.38
C ARG A 83 10.41 4.90 2.70
N PRO A 84 10.21 5.79 1.71
CA PRO A 84 9.93 7.20 1.96
C PRO A 84 8.64 7.37 2.78
N PRO A 85 8.56 8.44 3.60
CA PRO A 85 7.40 8.69 4.43
C PRO A 85 6.16 8.99 3.59
N LEU A 86 5.01 8.46 4.02
CA LEU A 86 3.72 8.88 3.47
C LEU A 86 3.33 10.27 3.98
N PRO A 87 2.51 11.03 3.21
CA PRO A 87 1.95 12.29 3.68
C PRO A 87 1.27 12.14 5.05
N PRO A 88 1.47 13.09 5.98
CA PRO A 88 0.83 13.03 7.29
C PRO A 88 -0.68 13.17 7.18
N ASP A 89 -1.41 12.25 7.81
CA ASP A 89 -2.87 12.32 8.01
C ASP A 89 -3.16 11.83 9.45
N PRO A 90 -3.45 12.74 10.40
CA PRO A 90 -3.72 12.39 11.80
C PRO A 90 -5.14 11.84 12.03
N GLY A 91 -5.87 11.46 10.97
CA GLY A 91 -7.19 10.86 11.08
C GLY A 91 -7.21 9.53 11.85
N PRO A 92 -8.38 9.11 12.37
CA PRO A 92 -8.49 7.89 13.15
C PRO A 92 -8.25 6.64 12.30
N VAL A 93 -7.70 5.61 12.94
CA VAL A 93 -7.59 4.25 12.41
C VAL A 93 -8.65 3.35 13.06
N ASP A 94 -9.14 2.34 12.33
CA ASP A 94 -10.07 1.36 12.90
C ASP A 94 -9.30 0.30 13.71
N PRO A 95 -9.47 0.22 15.03
CA PRO A 95 -8.76 -0.77 15.86
C PRO A 95 -9.10 -2.22 15.49
N ARG A 96 -10.24 -2.47 14.82
CA ARG A 96 -10.62 -3.82 14.35
C ARG A 96 -9.66 -4.36 13.29
N GLU A 97 -8.95 -3.48 12.60
CA GLU A 97 -8.01 -3.83 11.53
C GLU A 97 -6.57 -3.97 12.02
N TYR A 98 -6.30 -3.68 13.30
CA TYR A 98 -4.97 -3.76 13.90
C TYR A 98 -4.33 -5.15 13.74
N ARG A 99 -5.11 -6.22 13.92
CA ARG A 99 -4.60 -7.58 13.76
C ARG A 99 -4.09 -7.82 12.34
N LEU A 100 -4.86 -7.39 11.34
CA LEU A 100 -4.51 -7.54 9.94
C LEU A 100 -3.28 -6.68 9.58
N PHE A 101 -3.24 -5.44 10.07
CA PHE A 101 -2.05 -4.58 9.96
C PHE A 101 -0.80 -5.27 10.53
N ALA A 102 -0.86 -5.73 11.77
CA ALA A 102 0.28 -6.35 12.44
C ALA A 102 0.75 -7.63 11.73
N GLU A 103 -0.18 -8.41 11.18
CA GLU A 103 0.14 -9.60 10.38
C GLU A 103 0.85 -9.23 9.08
N ALA A 104 0.33 -8.23 8.34
CA ALA A 104 0.94 -7.75 7.11
C ALA A 104 2.36 -7.20 7.34
N ILE A 105 2.58 -6.39 8.38
CA ILE A 105 3.91 -5.88 8.71
C ILE A 105 4.86 -7.02 9.08
N ARG A 106 4.42 -7.98 9.90
CA ARG A 106 5.24 -9.16 10.23
C ARG A 106 5.60 -9.98 9.00
N PHE A 107 4.65 -10.12 8.06
CA PHE A 107 4.89 -10.82 6.80
C PHE A 107 6.01 -10.12 6.02
N VAL A 108 5.91 -8.80 5.82
CA VAL A 108 6.94 -8.03 5.09
C VAL A 108 8.29 -8.13 5.79
N CYS A 109 8.37 -7.90 7.11
CA CYS A 109 9.62 -8.01 7.87
C CYS A 109 10.27 -9.41 7.81
N ALA A 110 9.50 -10.47 7.56
CA ALA A 110 10.02 -11.83 7.48
C ALA A 110 10.49 -12.21 6.06
N HIS A 111 10.15 -11.42 5.05
CA HIS A 111 10.41 -11.70 3.63
C HIS A 111 11.15 -10.57 2.88
N ASP A 112 11.57 -9.51 3.60
CA ASP A 112 12.46 -8.44 3.14
C ASP A 112 13.94 -8.86 3.14
#